data_AF-A0A973CPW0-F1
#
_entry.id   AF-A0A973CPW0-F1
#
_cell.length_a   1.000
_cell.length_b   1.000
_cell.length_c   1.000
_cell.angle_alpha   90.00
_cell.angle_beta   90.00
_cell.angle_gamma   90.00
#
_symmetry.space_group_name_H-M   'P 1'
#
loop_
_entity.id
_entity.type
_entity.pdbx_description
1 polymer ?
#
loop_
_entity_poly.entity_id
_entity_poly.type
_entity_poly.pdbx_seq_one_letter_code
_entity_poly.pdbx_strand_id
1 'polypeptide(L)'
;MRYILCILCSTLLFAEGYPNLIINAKQIETIREKIKTEPHASTWKKIIATGKQYRAHKVQPLQAVHRWERAFAYAVDGKTYIVDIRSHLLARANGPKPIVKHYDWALADDAVLYDMIGNSFSEEEHTKIRAYLSAKVQATIVFTKTYGGTHNMMSLQRWNAALLAYAAQDKVAIKWALESKYGFKHSINSLRDGIWDEANGYAIFYVLPGLIAVAEAAKNFDGTDLWAYKSPSGDSLKTFVDRYLDMSWPLEQTGVGKGSLRFASYGDGATNYPTATEPGDIYLANIPALDERNTRSSLQAALEVAYSRSKDPAYAWILSLNPKRNNSHERSYLNYTGLTHGLVLPKNPKPPVAKSSVWPKAGIAMLRADESSNYWSKGSPSAFMLMNAWYGHGHQDRLSLLFHANGRLLYPDYNLVQYEPPVLGWTRHAIGHNLVLVDRLGPWGGPQTIRHEFTPAVKFIAVTADPTEQVNKSMKKLDVWETRSYFLTKDYLLDFFWIQSKIDKEREFTWVLHGIGQLSSID
;
A
#
# COMPACT_ATOMS: atom_id res chain seq x y z
N MET A 1 39.83 -29.87 30.96
CA MET A 1 38.38 -29.61 30.94
C MET A 1 38.03 -29.11 29.54
N ARG A 2 37.58 -30.00 28.65
CA ARG A 2 37.28 -29.72 27.23
C ARG A 2 35.85 -29.21 27.12
N TYR A 3 35.66 -28.00 26.58
CA TYR A 3 34.35 -27.54 26.12
C TYR A 3 34.12 -28.07 24.69
N ILE A 4 33.17 -28.98 24.56
CA ILE A 4 32.67 -29.48 23.28
C ILE A 4 31.71 -28.43 22.72
N LEU A 5 32.10 -27.81 21.62
CA LEU A 5 31.28 -26.92 20.82
C LEU A 5 30.32 -27.81 19.99
N CYS A 6 29.09 -27.99 20.46
CA CYS A 6 28.03 -28.59 19.65
C CYS A 6 27.62 -27.60 18.54
N ILE A 7 28.24 -27.75 17.36
CA ILE A 7 27.71 -27.20 16.11
C ILE A 7 26.50 -28.06 15.74
N LEU A 8 25.31 -27.63 16.19
CA LEU A 8 24.06 -28.11 15.62
C LEU A 8 23.99 -27.57 14.18
N CYS A 9 24.41 -28.40 13.23
CA CYS A 9 24.04 -28.28 11.84
C CYS A 9 22.52 -28.45 11.77
N SER A 10 21.77 -27.38 11.94
CA SER A 10 20.36 -27.35 11.57
C SER A 10 20.31 -27.48 10.05
N THR A 11 20.13 -28.71 9.56
CA THR A 11 19.58 -28.92 8.22
C THR A 11 18.24 -28.22 8.20
N LEU A 12 18.23 -26.99 7.67
CA LEU A 12 17.02 -26.28 7.28
C LEU A 12 16.26 -27.22 6.35
N LEU A 13 15.23 -27.87 6.89
CA LEU A 13 14.27 -28.66 6.14
C LEU A 13 13.64 -27.69 5.13
N PHE A 14 14.04 -27.79 3.87
CA PHE A 14 13.32 -27.14 2.79
C PHE A 14 11.90 -27.68 2.80
N ALA A 15 10.91 -26.79 2.64
CA ALA A 15 9.53 -27.22 2.52
C ALA A 15 9.39 -28.19 1.33
N GLU A 16 8.87 -29.39 1.61
CA GLU A 16 8.60 -30.41 0.61
C GLU A 16 7.32 -30.05 -0.16
N GLY A 17 7.47 -29.69 -1.44
CA GLY A 17 6.38 -29.64 -2.41
C GLY A 17 5.88 -28.23 -2.80
N TYR A 18 5.02 -28.21 -3.81
CA TYR A 18 4.41 -27.00 -4.36
C TYR A 18 2.89 -26.94 -4.08
N PRO A 19 2.28 -25.74 -4.06
CA PRO A 19 2.93 -24.43 -4.07
C PRO A 19 3.66 -24.16 -2.76
N ASN A 20 4.61 -23.22 -2.76
CA ASN A 20 5.36 -22.80 -1.59
C ASN A 20 5.89 -21.35 -1.63
N LEU A 21 5.32 -20.49 -2.47
CA LEU A 21 5.68 -19.08 -2.57
C LEU A 21 4.67 -18.21 -1.81
N ILE A 22 3.57 -17.78 -2.44
CA ILE A 22 2.56 -16.94 -1.79
C ILE A 22 1.60 -17.77 -0.92
N ILE A 23 1.34 -19.00 -1.35
CA ILE A 23 0.55 -19.99 -0.63
C ILE A 23 1.35 -21.28 -0.58
N ASN A 24 1.19 -22.07 0.48
CA ASN A 24 1.83 -23.37 0.60
C ASN A 24 0.85 -24.55 0.46
N ALA A 25 1.37 -25.77 0.30
CA ALA A 25 0.58 -26.99 0.18
C ALA A 25 -0.43 -27.19 1.35
N LYS A 26 -0.06 -26.83 2.58
CA LYS A 26 -0.97 -26.92 3.75
C LYS A 26 -2.13 -25.92 3.64
N GLN A 27 -1.88 -24.71 3.12
CA GLN A 27 -2.92 -23.74 2.83
C GLN A 27 -3.85 -24.24 1.73
N ILE A 28 -3.34 -24.95 0.71
CA ILE A 28 -4.16 -25.59 -0.33
C ILE A 28 -5.16 -26.60 0.28
N GLU A 29 -4.73 -27.45 1.22
CA GLU A 29 -5.66 -28.37 1.89
C GLU A 29 -6.76 -27.62 2.65
N THR A 30 -6.39 -26.53 3.32
CA THR A 30 -7.36 -25.67 4.01
C THR A 30 -8.35 -25.03 3.03
N ILE A 31 -7.87 -24.61 1.86
CA ILE A 31 -8.70 -24.03 0.80
C ILE A 31 -9.69 -25.07 0.27
N ARG A 32 -9.27 -26.33 0.04
CA ARG A 32 -10.16 -27.42 -0.40
C ARG A 32 -11.34 -27.63 0.54
N GLU A 33 -11.14 -27.48 1.84
CA GLU A 33 -12.24 -27.54 2.81
C GLU A 33 -13.11 -26.29 2.77
N LYS A 34 -12.51 -25.09 2.72
CA LYS A 34 -13.25 -23.81 2.65
C LYS A 34 -14.22 -23.77 1.47
N ILE A 35 -13.77 -24.15 0.27
CA ILE A 35 -14.57 -24.05 -0.96
C ILE A 35 -15.80 -24.97 -0.99
N LYS A 36 -15.96 -25.88 -0.03
CA LYS A 36 -17.17 -26.71 0.12
C LYS A 36 -18.34 -25.94 0.72
N THR A 37 -18.09 -24.78 1.32
CA THR A 37 -19.09 -24.01 2.08
C THR A 37 -19.18 -22.56 1.60
N GLU A 38 -20.35 -21.96 1.74
CA GLU A 38 -20.51 -20.54 1.46
C GLU A 38 -19.85 -19.68 2.55
N PRO A 39 -19.31 -18.50 2.21
CA PRO A 39 -19.34 -17.84 0.90
C PRO A 39 -18.22 -18.28 -0.08
N HIS A 40 -17.29 -19.12 0.36
CA HIS A 40 -16.10 -19.48 -0.42
C HIS A 40 -16.42 -20.36 -1.64
N ALA A 41 -17.46 -21.17 -1.57
CA ALA A 41 -17.95 -21.96 -2.71
C ALA A 41 -18.34 -21.06 -3.89
N SER A 42 -19.01 -19.94 -3.64
CA SER A 42 -19.36 -18.96 -4.68
C SER A 42 -18.13 -18.27 -5.27
N THR A 43 -17.19 -17.82 -4.43
CA THR A 43 -15.90 -17.27 -4.89
C THR A 43 -15.15 -18.28 -5.76
N TRP A 44 -15.12 -19.56 -5.36
CA TRP A 44 -14.47 -20.61 -6.11
C TRP A 44 -15.09 -20.83 -7.49
N LYS A 45 -16.43 -20.90 -7.58
CA LYS A 45 -17.14 -20.99 -8.86
C LYS A 45 -16.77 -19.84 -9.79
N LYS A 46 -16.64 -18.62 -9.25
CA LYS A 46 -16.18 -17.45 -10.02
C LYS A 46 -14.75 -17.63 -10.53
N ILE A 47 -13.80 -18.02 -9.68
CA ILE A 47 -12.40 -18.29 -10.06
C ILE A 47 -12.34 -19.29 -11.24
N ILE A 48 -13.08 -20.40 -11.13
CA ILE A 48 -13.16 -21.41 -12.19
C ILE A 48 -13.78 -20.84 -13.47
N ALA A 49 -14.83 -20.03 -13.36
CA ALA A 49 -15.48 -19.40 -14.51
C ALA A 49 -14.54 -18.41 -15.22
N THR A 50 -13.86 -17.54 -14.47
CA THR A 50 -12.84 -16.61 -14.95
C THR A 50 -11.69 -17.35 -15.64
N GLY A 51 -11.18 -18.42 -15.02
CA GLY A 51 -10.15 -19.26 -15.63
C GLY A 51 -10.57 -19.89 -16.98
N LYS A 52 -11.86 -20.19 -17.17
CA LYS A 52 -12.39 -20.73 -18.43
C LYS A 52 -12.54 -19.69 -19.55
N GLN A 53 -12.76 -18.41 -19.21
CA GLN A 53 -12.95 -17.33 -20.21
C GLN A 53 -11.73 -17.13 -21.14
N TYR A 54 -10.55 -17.60 -20.72
CA TYR A 54 -9.33 -17.69 -21.55
C TYR A 54 -9.57 -18.22 -22.98
N ARG A 55 -10.47 -19.21 -23.17
CA ARG A 55 -10.70 -19.82 -24.49
C ARG A 55 -11.59 -18.99 -25.43
N ALA A 56 -12.29 -17.99 -24.92
CA ALA A 56 -13.23 -17.18 -25.71
C ALA A 56 -12.56 -15.93 -26.33
N HIS A 57 -11.44 -15.49 -25.77
CA HIS A 57 -10.76 -14.27 -26.22
C HIS A 57 -9.78 -14.56 -27.37
N LYS A 58 -9.97 -13.87 -28.50
CA LYS A 58 -9.06 -13.92 -29.67
C LYS A 58 -7.83 -13.01 -29.54
N VAL A 59 -7.73 -12.22 -28.46
CA VAL A 59 -6.69 -11.19 -28.26
C VAL A 59 -5.69 -11.67 -27.20
N GLN A 60 -4.43 -11.88 -27.61
CA GLN A 60 -3.36 -12.44 -26.75
C GLN A 60 -3.16 -11.72 -25.41
N PRO A 61 -3.15 -10.38 -25.32
CA PRO A 61 -3.06 -9.68 -24.05
C PRO A 61 -4.17 -10.06 -23.05
N LEU A 62 -5.40 -10.27 -23.52
CA LEU A 62 -6.52 -10.69 -22.67
C LEU A 62 -6.42 -12.17 -22.25
N GLN A 63 -5.77 -13.00 -23.06
CA GLN A 63 -5.46 -14.39 -22.70
C GLN A 63 -4.45 -14.48 -21.54
N ALA A 64 -3.57 -13.49 -21.36
CA ALA A 64 -2.63 -13.47 -20.24
C ALA A 64 -3.31 -13.18 -18.88
N VAL A 65 -4.47 -12.52 -18.88
CA VAL A 65 -5.13 -11.98 -17.68
C VAL A 65 -5.60 -13.06 -16.70
N HIS A 66 -5.90 -14.28 -17.16
CA HIS A 66 -6.50 -15.33 -16.33
C HIS A 66 -5.57 -16.50 -16.01
N ARG A 67 -4.26 -16.33 -16.22
CA ARG A 67 -3.27 -17.39 -15.92
C ARG A 67 -3.20 -17.70 -14.43
N TRP A 68 -3.36 -16.68 -13.59
CA TRP A 68 -3.34 -16.83 -12.13
C TRP A 68 -4.48 -17.73 -11.66
N GLU A 69 -5.74 -17.46 -12.06
CA GLU A 69 -6.90 -18.26 -11.65
C GLU A 69 -6.76 -19.72 -12.05
N ARG A 70 -6.21 -19.98 -13.24
CA ARG A 70 -6.00 -21.36 -13.74
C ARG A 70 -4.89 -22.09 -13.02
N ALA A 71 -3.77 -21.40 -12.76
CA ALA A 71 -2.66 -21.97 -12.00
C ALA A 71 -3.10 -22.26 -10.56
N PHE A 72 -3.84 -21.33 -9.94
CA PHE A 72 -4.43 -21.52 -8.62
C PHE A 72 -5.49 -22.64 -8.62
N ALA A 73 -6.33 -22.72 -9.65
CA ALA A 73 -7.30 -23.79 -9.82
C ALA A 73 -6.63 -25.17 -9.87
N TYR A 74 -5.54 -25.28 -10.64
CA TYR A 74 -4.74 -26.50 -10.71
C TYR A 74 -4.07 -26.84 -9.38
N ALA A 75 -3.51 -25.86 -8.67
CA ALA A 75 -2.92 -26.09 -7.35
C ALA A 75 -3.93 -26.73 -6.38
N VAL A 76 -5.19 -26.31 -6.46
CA VAL A 76 -6.27 -26.84 -5.61
C VAL A 76 -6.80 -28.19 -6.12
N ASP A 77 -7.09 -28.36 -7.40
CA ASP A 77 -7.82 -29.55 -7.89
C ASP A 77 -6.94 -30.62 -8.59
N GLY A 78 -5.71 -30.29 -8.98
CA GLY A 78 -4.78 -31.13 -9.72
C GLY A 78 -5.22 -31.55 -11.13
N LYS A 79 -6.37 -31.04 -11.60
CA LYS A 79 -7.07 -31.49 -12.82
C LYS A 79 -7.27 -30.36 -13.83
N THR A 80 -7.24 -29.11 -13.38
CA THR A 80 -7.43 -27.95 -14.25
C THR A 80 -6.39 -27.94 -15.37
N TYR A 81 -6.86 -27.67 -16.59
CA TYR A 81 -6.01 -27.66 -17.78
C TYR A 81 -4.98 -26.52 -17.74
N ILE A 82 -3.69 -26.87 -17.70
CA ILE A 82 -2.56 -25.94 -17.55
C ILE A 82 -1.45 -26.13 -18.61
N VAL A 83 -1.73 -26.83 -19.70
CA VAL A 83 -0.74 -27.15 -20.75
C VAL A 83 -0.09 -25.91 -21.33
N ASP A 84 -0.83 -24.87 -21.69
CA ASP A 84 -0.26 -23.62 -22.23
C ASP A 84 0.59 -22.85 -21.21
N ILE A 85 0.26 -22.92 -19.91
CA ILE A 85 1.08 -22.30 -18.86
C ILE A 85 2.39 -23.08 -18.71
N ARG A 86 2.34 -24.42 -18.71
CA ARG A 86 3.55 -25.27 -18.73
C ARG A 86 4.40 -25.00 -19.96
N SER A 87 3.81 -25.03 -21.16
CA SER A 87 4.51 -24.79 -22.41
C SER A 87 5.14 -23.40 -22.45
N HIS A 88 4.45 -22.37 -21.95
CA HIS A 88 5.01 -21.01 -21.81
C HIS A 88 6.25 -21.02 -20.91
N LEU A 89 6.18 -21.59 -19.71
CA LEU A 89 7.30 -21.62 -18.76
C LEU A 89 8.50 -22.40 -19.31
N LEU A 90 8.27 -23.56 -19.94
CA LEU A 90 9.33 -24.36 -20.56
C LEU A 90 9.94 -23.66 -21.79
N ALA A 91 9.13 -23.00 -22.62
CA ALA A 91 9.63 -22.22 -23.75
C ALA A 91 10.51 -21.05 -23.28
N ARG A 92 10.12 -20.38 -22.18
CA ARG A 92 10.93 -19.33 -21.55
C ARG A 92 12.22 -19.89 -20.97
N ALA A 93 12.16 -21.06 -20.33
CA ALA A 93 13.33 -21.70 -19.73
C ALA A 93 14.36 -22.19 -20.76
N ASN A 94 13.91 -22.65 -21.93
CA ASN A 94 14.77 -23.06 -23.04
C ASN A 94 15.19 -21.89 -23.95
N GLY A 95 14.63 -20.70 -23.72
CA GLY A 95 14.89 -19.51 -24.51
C GLY A 95 16.21 -18.82 -24.16
N PRO A 96 16.51 -17.67 -24.80
CA PRO A 96 17.67 -16.87 -24.46
C PRO A 96 17.60 -16.34 -23.03
N LYS A 97 18.77 -16.10 -22.42
CA LYS A 97 18.85 -15.52 -21.08
C LYS A 97 18.09 -14.18 -21.04
N PRO A 98 17.25 -13.97 -20.01
CA PRO A 98 16.47 -12.75 -19.89
C PRO A 98 17.38 -11.53 -19.69
N ILE A 99 17.00 -10.41 -20.30
CA ILE A 99 17.63 -9.11 -20.08
C ILE A 99 16.55 -8.17 -19.53
N VAL A 100 16.84 -7.51 -18.41
CA VAL A 100 15.95 -6.50 -17.81
C VAL A 100 16.54 -5.12 -18.13
N LYS A 101 15.86 -4.38 -19.02
CA LYS A 101 16.31 -3.04 -19.48
C LYS A 101 15.37 -1.91 -19.07
N HIS A 102 14.19 -2.25 -18.58
CA HIS A 102 13.14 -1.31 -18.19
C HIS A 102 12.36 -1.90 -17.01
N TYR A 103 11.53 -1.07 -16.40
CA TYR A 103 10.62 -1.50 -15.35
C TYR A 103 9.60 -2.49 -15.89
N ASP A 104 9.54 -3.64 -15.25
CA ASP A 104 8.52 -4.66 -15.51
C ASP A 104 7.64 -4.81 -14.27
N TRP A 105 6.35 -4.47 -14.43
CA TRP A 105 5.34 -4.55 -13.38
C TRP A 105 4.91 -5.99 -13.07
N ALA A 106 5.13 -6.90 -14.02
CA ALA A 106 4.72 -8.30 -14.02
C ALA A 106 5.95 -9.24 -13.92
N LEU A 107 7.06 -8.72 -13.40
CA LEU A 107 8.36 -9.38 -13.50
C LEU A 107 8.39 -10.76 -12.83
N ALA A 108 7.68 -10.95 -11.71
CA ALA A 108 7.61 -12.23 -11.00
C ALA A 108 6.38 -13.09 -11.36
N ASP A 109 5.60 -12.74 -12.39
CA ASP A 109 4.40 -13.51 -12.79
C ASP A 109 4.77 -14.96 -13.10
N ASP A 110 5.84 -15.18 -13.86
CA ASP A 110 6.33 -16.52 -14.19
C ASP A 110 6.71 -17.32 -12.93
N ALA A 111 7.25 -16.66 -11.89
CA ALA A 111 7.60 -17.32 -10.63
C ALA A 111 6.37 -17.76 -9.84
N VAL A 112 5.34 -16.91 -9.77
CA VAL A 112 4.08 -17.24 -9.07
C VAL A 112 3.33 -18.35 -9.80
N LEU A 113 3.26 -18.29 -11.14
CA LEU A 113 2.65 -19.34 -11.94
C LEU A 113 3.40 -20.66 -11.83
N TYR A 114 4.74 -20.62 -11.91
CA TYR A 114 5.60 -21.79 -11.73
C TYR A 114 5.36 -22.45 -10.37
N ASP A 115 5.32 -21.67 -9.29
CA ASP A 115 5.10 -22.18 -7.95
C ASP A 115 3.73 -22.86 -7.83
N MET A 116 2.67 -22.26 -8.36
CA MET A 116 1.31 -22.82 -8.30
C MET A 116 1.15 -24.14 -9.05
N ILE A 117 1.83 -24.30 -10.19
CA ILE A 117 1.75 -25.54 -10.98
C ILE A 117 2.97 -26.43 -10.79
N GLY A 118 3.80 -26.18 -9.78
CA GLY A 118 5.10 -26.83 -9.62
C GLY A 118 5.03 -28.36 -9.69
N ASN A 119 4.03 -28.97 -9.03
CA ASN A 119 3.83 -30.43 -9.02
C ASN A 119 3.55 -31.05 -10.40
N SER A 120 3.32 -30.24 -11.43
CA SER A 120 3.18 -30.77 -12.79
C SER A 120 4.53 -31.07 -13.45
N PHE A 121 5.64 -30.45 -13.00
CA PHE A 121 6.95 -30.54 -13.67
C PHE A 121 7.78 -31.73 -13.20
N SER A 122 8.65 -32.25 -14.08
CA SER A 122 9.71 -33.19 -13.68
C SER A 122 10.88 -32.45 -13.01
N GLU A 123 11.77 -33.18 -12.33
CA GLU A 123 12.98 -32.60 -11.74
C GLU A 123 13.90 -31.91 -12.76
N GLU A 124 13.99 -32.48 -13.98
CA GLU A 124 14.76 -31.86 -15.07
C GLU A 124 14.12 -30.52 -15.50
N GLU A 125 12.79 -30.49 -15.62
CA GLU A 125 12.05 -29.28 -15.94
C GLU A 125 12.17 -28.24 -14.83
N HIS A 126 12.06 -28.65 -13.55
CA HIS A 126 12.29 -27.77 -12.41
C HIS A 126 13.68 -27.14 -12.46
N THR A 127 14.71 -27.93 -12.76
CA THR A 127 16.10 -27.45 -12.88
C THR A 127 16.21 -26.36 -13.96
N LYS A 128 15.64 -26.59 -15.15
CA LYS A 128 15.63 -25.62 -16.25
C LYS A 128 14.90 -24.33 -15.87
N ILE A 129 13.71 -24.44 -15.29
CA ILE A 129 12.90 -23.27 -14.91
C ILE A 129 13.59 -22.47 -13.79
N ARG A 130 14.13 -23.12 -12.75
CA ARG A 130 14.87 -22.44 -11.68
C ARG A 130 16.11 -21.74 -12.22
N ALA A 131 16.85 -22.35 -13.16
CA ALA A 131 17.98 -21.70 -13.81
C ALA A 131 17.57 -20.44 -14.59
N TYR A 132 16.43 -20.49 -15.29
CA TYR A 132 15.84 -19.33 -15.95
C TYR A 132 15.44 -18.22 -14.97
N LEU A 133 14.73 -18.56 -13.90
CA LEU A 133 14.31 -17.60 -12.87
C LEU A 133 15.52 -17.00 -12.14
N SER A 134 16.55 -17.79 -11.85
CA SER A 134 17.83 -17.33 -11.29
C SER A 134 18.50 -16.33 -12.26
N ALA A 135 18.61 -16.65 -13.55
CA ALA A 135 19.14 -15.71 -14.55
C ALA A 135 18.33 -14.40 -14.61
N LYS A 136 16.99 -14.50 -14.50
CA LYS A 136 16.10 -13.34 -14.47
C LYS A 136 16.36 -12.45 -13.25
N VAL A 137 16.42 -13.01 -12.05
CA VAL A 137 16.71 -12.22 -10.83
C VAL A 137 18.10 -11.60 -10.87
N GLN A 138 19.11 -12.30 -11.40
CA GLN A 138 20.45 -11.70 -11.53
C GLN A 138 20.45 -10.50 -12.48
N ALA A 139 19.72 -10.57 -13.61
CA ALA A 139 19.54 -9.43 -14.51
C ALA A 139 18.80 -8.27 -13.82
N THR A 140 17.77 -8.56 -13.01
CA THR A 140 17.04 -7.55 -12.23
C THR A 140 17.92 -6.91 -11.16
N ILE A 141 18.79 -7.68 -10.49
CA ILE A 141 19.76 -7.16 -9.52
C ILE A 141 20.72 -6.19 -10.20
N VAL A 142 21.23 -6.53 -11.39
CA VAL A 142 22.09 -5.64 -12.18
C VAL A 142 21.35 -4.35 -12.53
N PHE A 143 20.15 -4.44 -13.10
CA PHE A 143 19.32 -3.28 -13.41
C PHE A 143 19.07 -2.40 -12.17
N THR A 144 18.73 -3.02 -11.04
CA THR A 144 18.44 -2.33 -9.78
C THR A 144 19.66 -1.58 -9.23
N LYS A 145 20.87 -2.07 -9.50
CA LYS A 145 22.12 -1.42 -9.07
C LYS A 145 22.53 -0.28 -9.97
N THR A 146 22.14 -0.29 -11.25
CA THR A 146 22.62 0.67 -12.26
C THR A 146 21.61 1.78 -12.55
N TYR A 147 20.31 1.57 -12.29
CA TYR A 147 19.26 2.54 -12.59
C TYR A 147 18.77 3.28 -11.34
N GLY A 148 18.72 4.62 -11.42
CA GLY A 148 18.17 5.52 -10.40
C GLY A 148 16.71 5.89 -10.68
N GLY A 149 15.78 5.05 -10.25
CA GLY A 149 14.34 5.28 -10.36
C GLY A 149 13.70 6.05 -9.23
N THR A 150 12.41 6.36 -9.36
CA THR A 150 11.58 6.78 -8.22
C THR A 150 11.45 5.63 -7.21
N HIS A 151 11.24 5.97 -5.94
CA HIS A 151 11.32 4.98 -4.85
C HIS A 151 10.27 3.88 -4.99
N ASN A 152 9.03 4.22 -5.39
CA ASN A 152 7.94 3.26 -5.63
C ASN A 152 8.28 2.27 -6.76
N MET A 153 8.77 2.77 -7.90
CA MET A 153 9.11 1.94 -9.06
C MET A 153 10.27 1.00 -8.76
N MET A 154 11.28 1.49 -8.03
CA MET A 154 12.40 0.66 -7.59
C MET A 154 11.96 -0.37 -6.53
N SER A 155 11.04 0.00 -5.63
CA SER A 155 10.48 -0.93 -4.65
C SER A 155 9.80 -2.12 -5.33
N LEU A 156 9.08 -1.86 -6.42
CA LEU A 156 8.50 -2.92 -7.24
C LEU A 156 9.53 -3.88 -7.82
N GLN A 157 10.62 -3.37 -8.38
CA GLN A 157 11.69 -4.23 -8.90
C GLN A 157 12.33 -5.06 -7.79
N ARG A 158 12.51 -4.47 -6.60
CA ARG A 158 13.14 -5.12 -5.44
C ARG A 158 12.31 -6.28 -4.90
N TRP A 159 11.01 -6.11 -4.69
CA TRP A 159 10.18 -7.21 -4.20
C TRP A 159 9.93 -8.28 -5.28
N ASN A 160 9.86 -7.91 -6.57
CA ASN A 160 9.82 -8.91 -7.65
C ASN A 160 11.11 -9.75 -7.69
N ALA A 161 12.28 -9.12 -7.52
CA ALA A 161 13.54 -9.83 -7.42
C ALA A 161 13.54 -10.83 -6.26
N ALA A 162 12.96 -10.48 -5.11
CA ALA A 162 12.81 -11.39 -3.98
C ALA A 162 11.94 -12.62 -4.34
N LEU A 163 10.78 -12.41 -4.95
CA LEU A 163 9.87 -13.50 -5.34
C LEU A 163 10.51 -14.43 -6.39
N LEU A 164 11.21 -13.86 -7.38
CA LEU A 164 12.01 -14.63 -8.33
C LEU A 164 13.09 -15.46 -7.61
N ALA A 165 13.80 -14.86 -6.64
CA ALA A 165 14.86 -15.54 -5.90
C ALA A 165 14.33 -16.74 -5.11
N TYR A 166 13.17 -16.59 -4.44
CA TYR A 166 12.53 -17.69 -3.72
C TYR A 166 12.06 -18.81 -4.66
N ALA A 167 11.38 -18.47 -5.76
CA ALA A 167 10.94 -19.47 -6.73
C ALA A 167 12.13 -20.17 -7.43
N ALA A 168 13.23 -19.46 -7.67
CA ALA A 168 14.48 -20.02 -8.19
C ALA A 168 15.26 -20.84 -7.15
N GLN A 169 14.94 -20.69 -5.86
CA GLN A 169 15.71 -21.22 -4.73
C GLN A 169 17.17 -20.72 -4.72
N ASP A 170 17.40 -19.51 -5.24
CA ASP A 170 18.72 -18.89 -5.33
C ASP A 170 19.07 -18.21 -4.00
N LYS A 171 19.78 -18.94 -3.12
CA LYS A 171 20.14 -18.45 -1.77
C LYS A 171 20.93 -17.14 -1.77
N VAL A 172 21.76 -16.90 -2.79
CA VAL A 172 22.54 -15.67 -2.89
C VAL A 172 21.63 -14.50 -3.23
N ALA A 173 20.72 -14.69 -4.18
CA ALA A 173 19.72 -13.70 -4.53
C ALA A 173 18.72 -13.45 -3.40
N ILE A 174 18.29 -14.48 -2.66
CA ILE A 174 17.41 -14.33 -1.47
C ILE A 174 18.10 -13.46 -0.44
N LYS A 175 19.36 -13.76 -0.08
CA LYS A 175 20.12 -12.95 0.88
C LYS A 175 20.25 -11.50 0.39
N TRP A 176 20.52 -11.28 -0.89
CA TRP A 176 20.56 -9.92 -1.46
C TRP A 176 19.20 -9.21 -1.32
N ALA A 177 18.10 -9.91 -1.62
CA ALA A 177 16.76 -9.36 -1.62
C ALA A 177 16.21 -9.07 -0.21
N LEU A 178 16.76 -9.70 0.83
CA LEU A 178 16.39 -9.42 2.22
C LEU A 178 17.32 -8.39 2.89
N GLU A 179 18.63 -8.57 2.75
CA GLU A 179 19.64 -7.91 3.60
C GLU A 179 20.38 -6.74 2.92
N SER A 180 20.34 -6.64 1.59
CA SER A 180 21.07 -5.56 0.92
C SER A 180 20.43 -4.19 1.19
N LYS A 181 21.13 -3.11 0.81
CA LYS A 181 20.58 -1.75 0.78
C LYS A 181 19.40 -1.57 -0.19
N TYR A 182 19.02 -2.60 -0.93
CA TYR A 182 17.84 -2.62 -1.80
C TYR A 182 16.79 -3.63 -1.30
N GLY A 183 17.08 -4.36 -0.23
CA GLY A 183 16.27 -5.47 0.22
C GLY A 183 15.12 -5.08 1.15
N PHE A 184 14.32 -6.08 1.49
CA PHE A 184 13.15 -5.96 2.36
C PHE A 184 13.45 -5.19 3.65
N LYS A 185 14.52 -5.57 4.38
CA LYS A 185 14.85 -4.94 5.66
C LYS A 185 15.23 -3.48 5.50
N HIS A 186 15.94 -3.14 4.42
CA HIS A 186 16.26 -1.75 4.12
C HIS A 186 14.99 -0.92 3.86
N SER A 187 14.02 -1.45 3.11
CA SER A 187 12.74 -0.78 2.87
C SER A 187 11.95 -0.51 4.16
N ILE A 188 11.94 -1.46 5.11
CA ILE A 188 11.33 -1.25 6.43
C ILE A 188 12.11 -0.22 7.24
N ASN A 189 13.45 -0.24 7.18
CA ASN A 189 14.31 0.72 7.87
C ASN A 189 14.19 2.15 7.33
N SER A 190 13.78 2.31 6.07
CA SER A 190 13.56 3.62 5.44
C SER A 190 12.19 4.23 5.73
N LEU A 191 11.29 3.50 6.41
CA LEU A 191 10.02 4.06 6.83
C LEU A 191 10.24 5.23 7.79
N ARG A 192 9.40 6.26 7.67
CA ARG A 192 9.42 7.45 8.52
C ARG A 192 8.23 7.35 9.47
N ASP A 193 8.48 6.97 10.71
CA ASP A 193 7.43 6.68 11.71
C ASP A 193 6.44 5.58 11.27
N GLY A 194 6.93 4.62 10.48
CA GLY A 194 6.14 3.54 9.90
C GLY A 194 5.42 3.94 8.61
N ILE A 195 5.65 5.13 8.07
CA ILE A 195 5.01 5.62 6.85
C ILE A 195 6.02 5.64 5.69
N TRP A 196 5.53 5.32 4.49
CA TRP A 196 6.32 5.40 3.27
C TRP A 196 6.68 6.85 2.91
N ASP A 197 7.90 7.10 2.44
CA ASP A 197 8.42 8.44 2.15
C ASP A 197 7.93 9.02 0.80
N GLU A 198 6.76 8.58 0.31
CA GLU A 198 6.09 9.14 -0.88
C GLU A 198 4.60 9.33 -0.61
N ALA A 199 3.88 9.94 -1.55
CA ALA A 199 2.42 10.01 -1.54
C ALA A 199 1.81 8.64 -1.20
N ASN A 200 0.88 8.62 -0.25
CA ASN A 200 0.43 7.38 0.38
C ASN A 200 -0.22 6.39 -0.59
N GLY A 201 -0.73 6.87 -1.72
CA GLY A 201 -1.23 6.04 -2.80
C GLY A 201 -0.26 4.99 -3.30
N TYR A 202 1.00 5.37 -3.50
CA TYR A 202 2.00 4.44 -4.00
C TYR A 202 2.35 3.35 -2.98
N ALA A 203 2.29 3.69 -1.70
CA ALA A 203 2.55 2.75 -0.64
C ALA A 203 1.48 1.65 -0.59
N ILE A 204 0.20 2.05 -0.57
CA ILE A 204 -0.95 1.13 -0.53
C ILE A 204 -0.99 0.29 -1.81
N PHE A 205 -0.72 0.89 -2.97
CA PHE A 205 -0.91 0.26 -4.26
C PHE A 205 0.27 -0.64 -4.69
N TYR A 206 1.51 -0.24 -4.42
CA TYR A 206 2.70 -0.89 -5.00
C TYR A 206 3.64 -1.49 -3.97
N VAL A 207 3.88 -0.79 -2.87
CA VAL A 207 4.97 -1.14 -1.95
C VAL A 207 4.51 -2.16 -0.93
N LEU A 208 3.46 -1.84 -0.18
CA LEU A 208 2.98 -2.66 0.92
C LEU A 208 2.53 -4.07 0.46
N PRO A 209 1.70 -4.23 -0.61
CA PRO A 209 1.32 -5.56 -1.10
C PRO A 209 2.53 -6.41 -1.50
N GLY A 210 3.53 -5.79 -2.16
CA GLY A 210 4.76 -6.48 -2.56
C GLY A 210 5.63 -6.92 -1.39
N LEU A 211 5.78 -6.07 -0.36
CA LEU A 211 6.50 -6.46 0.86
C LEU A 211 5.77 -7.59 1.61
N ILE A 212 4.44 -7.55 1.66
CA ILE A 212 3.64 -8.66 2.23
C ILE A 212 3.87 -9.95 1.44
N ALA A 213 3.86 -9.90 0.10
CA ALA A 213 4.14 -11.06 -0.73
C ALA A 213 5.53 -11.67 -0.45
N VAL A 214 6.55 -10.83 -0.23
CA VAL A 214 7.89 -11.29 0.16
C VAL A 214 7.91 -11.92 1.55
N ALA A 215 7.16 -11.36 2.51
CA ALA A 215 7.03 -11.93 3.86
C ALA A 215 6.38 -13.32 3.83
N GLU A 216 5.35 -13.49 2.99
CA GLU A 216 4.69 -14.79 2.80
C GLU A 216 5.61 -15.79 2.09
N ALA A 217 6.35 -15.35 1.05
CA ALA A 217 7.36 -16.16 0.37
C ALA A 217 8.45 -16.66 1.33
N ALA A 218 9.00 -15.78 2.17
CA ALA A 218 10.01 -16.14 3.16
C ALA A 218 9.49 -17.19 4.14
N LYS A 219 8.30 -16.94 4.69
CA LYS A 219 7.67 -17.83 5.67
C LYS A 219 7.35 -19.20 5.09
N ASN A 220 6.85 -19.26 3.86
CA ASN A 220 6.53 -20.53 3.21
C ASN A 220 7.80 -21.27 2.79
N PHE A 221 8.81 -20.56 2.28
CA PHE A 221 10.06 -21.17 1.79
C PHE A 221 10.89 -21.84 2.90
N ASP A 222 11.20 -21.10 3.96
CA ASP A 222 12.13 -21.56 5.02
C ASP A 222 11.66 -21.22 6.44
N GLY A 223 10.43 -20.73 6.62
CA GLY A 223 9.90 -20.36 7.93
C GLY A 223 10.35 -19.00 8.44
N THR A 224 11.13 -18.23 7.68
CA THR A 224 11.57 -16.88 8.09
C THR A 224 10.36 -15.96 8.29
N ASP A 225 10.15 -15.54 9.55
CA ASP A 225 9.05 -14.64 9.90
C ASP A 225 9.42 -13.16 9.73
N LEU A 226 9.21 -12.63 8.52
CA LEU A 226 9.47 -11.22 8.25
C LEU A 226 8.43 -10.27 8.88
N TRP A 227 7.29 -10.77 9.37
CA TRP A 227 6.35 -9.96 10.15
C TRP A 227 6.89 -9.65 11.55
N ALA A 228 7.78 -10.49 12.08
CA ALA A 228 8.46 -10.27 13.35
C ALA A 228 9.64 -9.30 13.26
N TYR A 229 10.11 -8.97 12.04
CA TYR A 229 11.20 -8.03 11.85
C TYR A 229 10.82 -6.62 12.32
N LYS A 230 11.73 -6.01 13.09
CA LYS A 230 11.67 -4.60 13.50
C LYS A 230 12.95 -3.89 13.07
N SER A 231 12.81 -2.72 12.47
CA SER A 231 13.91 -1.82 12.18
C SER A 231 14.55 -1.31 13.47
N PRO A 232 15.76 -0.71 13.40
CA PRO A 232 16.34 0.00 14.53
C PRO A 232 15.46 1.15 15.07
N SER A 233 14.60 1.75 14.24
CA SER A 233 13.62 2.76 14.64
C SER A 233 12.35 2.17 15.26
N GLY A 234 12.19 0.85 15.28
CA GLY A 234 11.00 0.15 15.78
C GLY A 234 9.91 -0.06 14.73
N ASP A 235 10.13 0.36 13.49
CA ASP A 235 9.21 0.18 12.37
C ASP A 235 9.20 -1.28 11.91
N SER A 236 8.06 -1.73 11.40
CA SER A 236 7.81 -3.10 10.97
C SER A 236 6.77 -3.12 9.87
N LEU A 237 6.55 -4.28 9.27
CA LEU A 237 5.46 -4.46 8.31
C LEU A 237 4.09 -4.20 8.96
N LYS A 238 3.92 -4.54 10.26
CA LYS A 238 2.69 -4.24 11.00
C LYS A 238 2.49 -2.75 11.18
N THR A 239 3.51 -2.01 11.64
CA THR A 239 3.38 -0.55 11.80
C THR A 239 3.12 0.10 10.45
N PHE A 240 3.67 -0.44 9.36
CA PHE A 240 3.38 0.05 8.02
C PHE A 240 1.90 -0.06 7.64
N VAL A 241 1.25 -1.20 7.94
CA VAL A 241 -0.20 -1.35 7.78
C VAL A 241 -0.97 -0.42 8.72
N ASP A 242 -0.60 -0.40 10.00
CA ASP A 242 -1.30 0.35 11.05
C ASP A 242 -1.38 1.84 10.73
N ARG A 243 -0.30 2.44 10.21
CA ARG A 243 -0.26 3.88 9.93
C ARG A 243 -1.29 4.32 8.90
N TYR A 244 -1.59 3.52 7.89
CA TYR A 244 -2.66 3.84 6.95
C TYR A 244 -4.04 3.78 7.60
N LEU A 245 -4.26 2.86 8.54
CA LEU A 245 -5.49 2.84 9.34
C LEU A 245 -5.57 4.05 10.26
N ASP A 246 -4.46 4.42 10.90
CA ASP A 246 -4.38 5.60 11.75
C ASP A 246 -4.63 6.91 10.99
N MET A 247 -4.51 6.91 9.66
CA MET A 247 -4.85 8.04 8.78
C MET A 247 -6.28 7.98 8.22
N SER A 248 -7.13 7.08 8.72
CA SER A 248 -8.50 6.94 8.21
C SER A 248 -9.49 7.95 8.81
N TRP A 249 -10.40 8.42 7.96
CA TRP A 249 -11.59 9.17 8.32
C TRP A 249 -12.66 8.26 8.96
N PRO A 250 -13.68 8.82 9.62
CA PRO A 250 -14.90 8.09 9.98
C PRO A 250 -15.53 7.37 8.79
N LEU A 251 -16.45 6.43 9.06
CA LEU A 251 -17.20 5.75 8.00
C LEU A 251 -18.02 6.74 7.19
N GLU A 252 -17.76 6.76 5.88
CA GLU A 252 -18.59 7.47 4.92
C GLU A 252 -19.69 6.53 4.41
N GLN A 253 -20.91 7.05 4.27
CA GLN A 253 -22.03 6.29 3.71
C GLN A 253 -21.91 6.19 2.18
N THR A 254 -21.14 5.20 1.72
CA THR A 254 -20.88 4.94 0.30
C THR A 254 -21.87 3.96 -0.35
N GLY A 255 -22.89 3.53 0.39
CA GLY A 255 -23.82 2.47 -0.04
C GLY A 255 -23.27 1.03 0.08
N VAL A 256 -22.08 0.84 0.68
CA VAL A 256 -21.46 -0.48 0.88
C VAL A 256 -21.61 -0.93 2.32
N GLY A 257 -22.35 -2.02 2.55
CA GLY A 257 -22.41 -2.65 3.87
C GLY A 257 -22.73 -1.63 4.98
N LYS A 258 -21.79 -1.42 5.91
CA LYS A 258 -21.90 -0.46 7.02
C LYS A 258 -21.28 0.92 6.73
N GLY A 259 -20.76 1.14 5.53
CA GLY A 259 -19.97 2.32 5.12
C GLY A 259 -18.56 1.93 4.69
N SER A 260 -17.83 2.88 4.09
CA SER A 260 -16.43 2.71 3.70
C SER A 260 -15.51 3.59 4.54
N LEU A 261 -14.33 3.06 4.86
CA LEU A 261 -13.24 3.83 5.43
C LEU A 261 -12.40 4.43 4.32
N ARG A 262 -12.34 5.76 4.28
CA ARG A 262 -11.47 6.53 3.42
C ARG A 262 -10.19 6.88 4.17
N PHE A 263 -9.05 6.76 3.50
CA PHE A 263 -7.78 7.26 4.02
C PHE A 263 -7.60 8.75 3.70
N ALA A 264 -7.04 9.53 4.62
CA ALA A 264 -6.50 10.84 4.29
C ALA A 264 -5.42 10.65 3.22
N SER A 265 -5.60 11.26 2.04
CA SER A 265 -4.75 11.07 0.87
C SER A 265 -4.06 12.37 0.51
N TYR A 266 -2.81 12.32 0.08
CA TYR A 266 -2.03 13.52 -0.26
C TYR A 266 -1.01 13.28 -1.37
N GLY A 267 -0.59 14.35 -2.05
CA GLY A 267 0.36 14.29 -3.17
C GLY A 267 -0.19 13.60 -4.42
N ASP A 268 0.70 13.10 -5.28
CA ASP A 268 0.26 12.40 -6.49
C ASP A 268 -0.61 11.20 -6.11
N GLY A 269 -1.82 11.18 -6.67
CA GLY A 269 -2.80 10.16 -6.42
C GLY A 269 -3.83 10.55 -5.38
N ALA A 270 -3.80 11.73 -4.75
CA ALA A 270 -4.79 12.18 -3.75
C ALA A 270 -6.24 12.22 -4.28
N THR A 271 -7.18 12.84 -3.54
CA THR A 271 -8.62 12.78 -3.84
C THR A 271 -8.88 13.28 -5.27
N ASN A 272 -9.38 12.39 -6.12
CA ASN A 272 -9.67 12.69 -7.53
C ASN A 272 -11.16 12.45 -7.83
N TYR A 273 -11.71 13.31 -8.68
CA TYR A 273 -13.06 13.13 -9.19
C TYR A 273 -13.13 11.84 -10.03
N PRO A 274 -14.22 11.06 -9.91
CA PRO A 274 -14.46 9.96 -10.83
C PRO A 274 -14.57 10.49 -12.25
N THR A 275 -13.69 10.03 -13.14
CA THR A 275 -13.81 10.29 -14.58
C THR A 275 -14.43 9.06 -15.26
N ALA A 276 -14.80 9.19 -16.54
CA ALA A 276 -15.34 8.07 -17.30
C ALA A 276 -14.37 6.87 -17.41
N THR A 277 -13.08 7.08 -17.20
CA THR A 277 -12.01 6.09 -17.36
C THR A 277 -11.23 5.81 -16.07
N GLU A 278 -11.27 6.72 -15.09
CA GLU A 278 -10.62 6.54 -13.80
C GLU A 278 -11.66 6.44 -12.70
N PRO A 279 -11.70 5.31 -11.98
CA PRO A 279 -12.65 5.14 -10.92
C PRO A 279 -12.22 6.07 -9.78
N GLY A 280 -12.99 7.15 -9.54
CA GLY A 280 -12.65 8.19 -8.54
C GLY A 280 -12.34 7.64 -7.15
N ASP A 281 -11.81 8.43 -6.23
CA ASP A 281 -11.41 7.99 -4.88
C ASP A 281 -10.85 6.57 -4.76
N ILE A 282 -9.57 6.47 -5.09
CA ILE A 282 -8.83 5.20 -5.20
C ILE A 282 -8.36 4.62 -3.85
N TYR A 283 -8.73 5.22 -2.70
CA TYR A 283 -8.19 4.86 -1.38
C TYR A 283 -9.25 4.58 -0.32
N LEU A 284 -10.04 3.53 -0.55
CA LEU A 284 -10.93 2.98 0.46
C LEU A 284 -10.31 1.71 1.05
N ALA A 285 -10.33 1.58 2.38
CA ALA A 285 -9.92 0.33 3.05
C ALA A 285 -10.80 -0.85 2.61
N ASN A 286 -12.09 -0.56 2.37
CA ASN A 286 -13.09 -1.48 1.89
C ASN A 286 -13.82 -0.88 0.68
N ILE A 287 -13.34 -1.19 -0.52
CA ILE A 287 -13.95 -0.73 -1.76
C ILE A 287 -15.31 -1.42 -1.96
N PRO A 288 -16.35 -0.69 -2.41
CA PRO A 288 -17.53 -1.28 -3.03
C PRO A 288 -17.08 -2.23 -4.13
N ALA A 289 -17.13 -3.55 -3.92
CA ALA A 289 -16.87 -4.50 -4.99
C ALA A 289 -17.94 -4.30 -6.09
N LEU A 290 -17.63 -3.43 -7.03
CA LEU A 290 -18.42 -3.04 -8.19
C LEU A 290 -17.46 -2.98 -9.38
N ASP A 291 -17.61 -4.02 -10.20
CA ASP A 291 -16.96 -4.30 -11.49
C ASP A 291 -15.59 -5.01 -11.44
N GLU A 292 -15.51 -6.15 -12.13
CA GLU A 292 -14.30 -6.91 -12.43
C GLU A 292 -13.33 -6.13 -13.32
N ARG A 293 -13.82 -5.05 -13.94
CA ARG A 293 -13.03 -4.06 -14.69
C ARG A 293 -12.49 -2.92 -13.83
N ASN A 294 -12.84 -2.86 -12.55
CA ASN A 294 -12.51 -1.72 -11.69
C ASN A 294 -11.12 -1.87 -11.08
N THR A 295 -10.23 -0.91 -11.36
CA THR A 295 -8.81 -0.89 -10.97
C THR A 295 -8.56 -0.31 -9.57
N ARG A 296 -9.62 0.03 -8.81
CA ARG A 296 -9.48 0.58 -7.46
C ARG A 296 -8.73 -0.39 -6.55
N SER A 297 -7.75 0.11 -5.80
CA SER A 297 -6.96 -0.71 -4.87
C SER A 297 -7.38 -0.46 -3.44
N SER A 298 -7.66 -1.54 -2.71
CA SER A 298 -7.98 -1.48 -1.29
C SER A 298 -6.78 -1.94 -0.47
N LEU A 299 -6.86 -1.69 0.85
CA LEU A 299 -5.98 -2.33 1.82
C LEU A 299 -6.47 -3.73 2.20
N GLN A 300 -7.50 -4.26 1.54
CA GLN A 300 -8.24 -5.39 2.05
C GLN A 300 -7.41 -6.68 2.06
N ALA A 301 -6.62 -6.95 1.01
CA ALA A 301 -5.77 -8.13 0.98
C ALA A 301 -4.64 -8.02 1.99
N ALA A 302 -4.04 -6.83 2.11
CA ALA A 302 -3.07 -6.55 3.16
C ALA A 302 -3.66 -6.80 4.56
N LEU A 303 -4.90 -6.39 4.81
CA LEU A 303 -5.59 -6.60 6.08
C LEU A 303 -5.94 -8.06 6.35
N GLU A 304 -6.35 -8.84 5.34
CA GLU A 304 -6.58 -10.28 5.50
C GLU A 304 -5.29 -11.00 5.93
N VAL A 305 -4.17 -10.70 5.28
CA VAL A 305 -2.87 -11.29 5.66
C VAL A 305 -2.45 -10.79 7.04
N ALA A 306 -2.50 -9.48 7.29
CA ALA A 306 -2.13 -8.91 8.58
C ALA A 306 -2.97 -9.47 9.74
N TYR A 307 -4.28 -9.66 9.56
CA TYR A 307 -5.16 -10.32 10.53
C TYR A 307 -4.79 -11.79 10.71
N SER A 308 -4.45 -12.49 9.63
CA SER A 308 -4.02 -13.90 9.71
C SER A 308 -2.78 -14.10 10.58
N ARG A 309 -1.90 -13.09 10.62
CA ARG A 309 -0.62 -13.11 11.34
C ARG A 309 -0.72 -12.59 12.76
N SER A 310 -1.46 -11.50 12.98
CA SER A 310 -1.53 -10.81 14.27
C SER A 310 -2.77 -11.16 15.11
N LYS A 311 -3.86 -11.57 14.46
CA LYS A 311 -5.21 -11.67 15.06
C LYS A 311 -5.69 -10.36 15.70
N ASP A 312 -5.15 -9.23 15.26
CA ASP A 312 -5.52 -7.92 15.79
C ASP A 312 -7.02 -7.65 15.56
N PRO A 313 -7.82 -7.40 16.63
CA PRO A 313 -9.25 -7.18 16.50
C PRO A 313 -9.61 -5.94 15.68
N ALA A 314 -8.70 -4.95 15.55
CA ALA A 314 -8.92 -3.79 14.69
C ALA A 314 -9.07 -4.20 13.23
N TYR A 315 -8.19 -5.09 12.74
CA TYR A 315 -8.28 -5.61 11.38
C TYR A 315 -9.56 -6.44 11.18
N ALA A 316 -9.93 -7.26 12.17
CA ALA A 316 -11.17 -8.03 12.11
C ALA A 316 -12.41 -7.13 11.95
N TRP A 317 -12.44 -6.01 12.67
CA TRP A 317 -13.52 -5.03 12.54
C TRP A 317 -13.55 -4.39 11.16
N ILE A 318 -12.41 -3.93 10.63
CA ILE A 318 -12.36 -3.31 9.30
C ILE A 318 -12.78 -4.29 8.21
N LEU A 319 -12.25 -5.52 8.25
CA LEU A 319 -12.62 -6.58 7.31
C LEU A 319 -14.13 -6.89 7.36
N SER A 320 -14.77 -6.76 8.53
CA SER A 320 -16.20 -6.96 8.69
C SER A 320 -17.08 -5.91 8.00
N LEU A 321 -16.51 -4.76 7.62
CA LEU A 321 -17.23 -3.70 6.91
C LEU A 321 -17.53 -4.06 5.45
N ASN A 322 -16.74 -4.96 4.84
CA ASN A 322 -17.00 -5.44 3.49
C ASN A 322 -17.76 -6.78 3.51
N PRO A 323 -19.08 -6.82 3.20
CA PRO A 323 -19.82 -8.07 3.13
C PRO A 323 -19.32 -8.99 2.00
N LYS A 324 -18.65 -8.42 0.99
CA LYS A 324 -18.05 -9.13 -0.14
C LYS A 324 -16.55 -9.37 0.05
N ARG A 325 -16.03 -9.34 1.28
CA ARG A 325 -14.59 -9.48 1.55
C ARG A 325 -13.95 -10.71 0.89
N ASN A 326 -14.69 -11.80 0.73
CA ASN A 326 -14.17 -13.03 0.12
C ASN A 326 -13.91 -12.93 -1.39
N ASN A 327 -14.38 -11.86 -2.04
CA ASN A 327 -14.22 -11.63 -3.47
C ASN A 327 -13.12 -10.60 -3.79
N SER A 328 -12.22 -10.29 -2.85
CA SER A 328 -11.12 -9.36 -3.10
C SER A 328 -10.16 -9.89 -4.17
N HIS A 329 -9.84 -9.04 -5.13
CA HIS A 329 -8.81 -9.28 -6.14
C HIS A 329 -7.86 -8.08 -6.09
N GLU A 330 -6.61 -8.30 -5.69
CA GLU A 330 -5.64 -7.22 -5.44
C GLU A 330 -4.32 -7.46 -6.18
N ARG A 331 -3.57 -6.37 -6.41
CA ARG A 331 -2.30 -6.40 -7.12
C ARG A 331 -1.19 -7.12 -6.33
N SER A 332 -0.05 -7.32 -6.99
CA SER A 332 1.17 -7.92 -6.40
C SER A 332 0.94 -9.32 -5.82
N TYR A 333 0.17 -10.14 -6.55
CA TYR A 333 -0.03 -11.57 -6.31
C TYR A 333 -0.91 -11.95 -5.10
N LEU A 334 -1.46 -10.97 -4.38
CA LEU A 334 -2.36 -11.18 -3.24
C LEU A 334 -3.83 -11.32 -3.67
N ASN A 335 -4.08 -12.20 -4.64
CA ASN A 335 -5.43 -12.46 -5.16
C ASN A 335 -6.24 -13.36 -4.20
N TYR A 336 -7.54 -13.06 -4.08
CA TYR A 336 -8.51 -13.85 -3.31
C TYR A 336 -8.05 -14.14 -1.87
N THR A 337 -7.48 -13.14 -1.20
CA THR A 337 -6.93 -13.28 0.16
C THR A 337 -7.95 -13.68 1.21
N GLY A 338 -9.23 -13.35 1.05
CA GLY A 338 -10.29 -13.90 1.90
C GLY A 338 -10.37 -15.43 1.85
N LEU A 339 -10.09 -16.03 0.68
CA LEU A 339 -10.01 -17.48 0.49
C LEU A 339 -8.65 -18.03 0.96
N THR A 340 -7.54 -17.44 0.52
CA THR A 340 -6.18 -17.99 0.72
C THR A 340 -5.63 -17.77 2.14
N HIS A 341 -5.89 -16.61 2.74
CA HIS A 341 -5.37 -16.22 4.06
C HIS A 341 -6.47 -15.93 5.08
N GLY A 342 -7.68 -15.62 4.59
CA GLY A 342 -8.76 -15.10 5.40
C GLY A 342 -9.19 -16.08 6.47
N LEU A 343 -9.48 -15.52 7.63
CA LEU A 343 -9.97 -16.26 8.78
C LEU A 343 -11.45 -15.96 9.01
N VAL A 344 -12.09 -16.85 9.78
CA VAL A 344 -13.40 -16.56 10.37
C VAL A 344 -13.24 -15.35 11.29
N LEU A 345 -14.06 -14.33 11.06
CA LEU A 345 -14.09 -13.15 11.91
C LEU A 345 -14.94 -13.44 13.16
N PRO A 346 -14.66 -12.78 14.29
CA PRO A 346 -15.58 -12.77 15.42
C PRO A 346 -16.98 -12.33 14.97
N LYS A 347 -18.05 -12.83 15.61
CA LYS A 347 -19.44 -12.51 15.23
C LYS A 347 -19.74 -11.01 15.26
N ASN A 348 -19.21 -10.31 16.27
CA ASN A 348 -19.41 -8.89 16.50
C ASN A 348 -18.07 -8.21 16.84
N PRO A 349 -17.17 -8.02 15.86
CA PRO A 349 -15.90 -7.36 16.13
C PRO A 349 -16.18 -5.88 16.48
N LYS A 350 -15.47 -5.36 17.48
CA LYS A 350 -15.68 -3.99 17.98
C LYS A 350 -14.79 -3.00 17.23
N PRO A 351 -15.27 -1.78 16.93
CA PRO A 351 -14.43 -0.74 16.39
C PRO A 351 -13.26 -0.45 17.32
N PRO A 352 -12.02 -0.29 16.81
CA PRO A 352 -10.89 0.11 17.62
C PRO A 352 -11.07 1.55 18.12
N VAL A 353 -10.32 1.93 19.15
CA VAL A 353 -10.16 3.35 19.51
C VAL A 353 -9.39 4.06 18.40
N ALA A 354 -9.70 5.32 18.15
CA ALA A 354 -9.11 6.11 17.07
C ALA A 354 -8.35 7.29 17.67
N LYS A 355 -7.12 7.06 18.13
CA LYS A 355 -6.33 8.12 18.79
C LYS A 355 -5.83 9.16 17.80
N SER A 356 -5.70 10.41 18.23
CA SER A 356 -4.92 11.41 17.51
C SER A 356 -3.45 11.01 17.53
N SER A 357 -2.70 11.39 16.51
CA SER A 357 -1.29 10.99 16.35
C SER A 357 -0.51 12.03 15.58
N VAL A 358 0.77 12.14 15.92
CA VAL A 358 1.75 12.98 15.22
C VAL A 358 2.88 12.09 14.78
N TRP A 359 3.29 12.23 13.53
CA TRP A 359 4.41 11.51 12.93
C TRP A 359 5.44 12.52 12.41
N PRO A 360 6.33 13.00 13.28
CA PRO A 360 7.25 14.10 12.98
C PRO A 360 8.17 13.84 11.79
N LYS A 361 8.70 12.61 11.67
CA LYS A 361 9.58 12.24 10.56
C LYS A 361 8.77 12.18 9.27
N ALA A 362 7.56 11.62 9.28
CA ALA A 362 6.71 11.59 8.09
C ALA A 362 6.15 12.98 7.71
N GLY A 363 6.12 13.93 8.65
CA GLY A 363 5.57 15.25 8.41
C GLY A 363 4.05 15.26 8.33
N ILE A 364 3.36 14.42 9.10
CA ILE A 364 1.89 14.38 9.11
C ILE A 364 1.33 14.28 10.54
N ALA A 365 0.12 14.80 10.74
CA ALA A 365 -0.63 14.63 11.98
C ALA A 365 -2.11 14.37 11.69
N MET A 366 -2.73 13.52 12.52
CA MET A 366 -4.17 13.24 12.51
C MET A 366 -4.75 13.61 13.87
N LEU A 367 -5.70 14.53 13.87
CA LEU A 367 -6.43 15.00 15.06
C LEU A 367 -7.86 14.51 14.99
N ARG A 368 -8.36 13.95 16.11
CA ARG A 368 -9.72 13.41 16.22
C ARG A 368 -10.39 13.95 17.46
N ALA A 369 -11.55 14.60 17.29
CA ALA A 369 -12.30 15.17 18.40
C ALA A 369 -12.91 14.11 19.32
N ASP A 370 -13.27 12.96 18.76
CA ASP A 370 -13.64 11.74 19.49
C ASP A 370 -12.58 10.67 19.20
N GLU A 371 -11.90 10.18 20.24
CA GLU A 371 -10.88 9.13 20.12
C GLU A 371 -11.39 7.75 20.57
N SER A 372 -12.66 7.67 20.98
CA SER A 372 -13.32 6.42 21.34
C SER A 372 -13.73 5.63 20.09
N SER A 373 -14.21 4.41 20.28
CA SER A 373 -14.78 3.60 19.20
C SER A 373 -15.98 4.24 18.49
N ASN A 374 -16.60 5.28 19.08
CA ASN A 374 -17.70 6.01 18.46
C ASN A 374 -17.27 6.89 17.28
N TYR A 375 -15.98 7.26 17.21
CA TYR A 375 -15.39 8.04 16.12
C TYR A 375 -15.84 7.56 14.75
N TRP A 376 -15.77 6.25 14.55
CA TRP A 376 -16.01 5.61 13.26
C TRP A 376 -17.44 5.75 12.76
N SER A 377 -18.44 5.90 13.63
CA SER A 377 -19.86 5.88 13.24
C SER A 377 -20.59 7.19 13.48
N LYS A 378 -20.03 8.11 14.27
CA LYS A 378 -20.69 9.38 14.63
C LYS A 378 -20.33 10.54 13.71
N GLY A 379 -19.39 10.36 12.78
CA GLY A 379 -18.97 11.41 11.87
C GLY A 379 -18.32 12.60 12.58
N SER A 380 -17.69 12.37 13.73
CA SER A 380 -17.05 13.39 14.55
C SER A 380 -15.99 14.20 13.77
N PRO A 381 -15.77 15.47 14.12
CA PRO A 381 -14.72 16.27 13.50
C PRO A 381 -13.33 15.64 13.61
N SER A 382 -12.60 15.69 12.52
CA SER A 382 -11.21 15.25 12.42
C SER A 382 -10.45 16.07 11.41
N ALA A 383 -9.21 16.41 11.74
CA ALA A 383 -8.32 17.21 10.90
C ALA A 383 -7.04 16.43 10.63
N PHE A 384 -6.58 16.47 9.38
CA PHE A 384 -5.29 15.95 8.97
C PHE A 384 -4.41 17.12 8.53
N MET A 385 -3.23 17.23 9.14
CA MET A 385 -2.25 18.24 8.80
C MET A 385 -1.13 17.60 7.99
N LEU A 386 -0.95 18.06 6.76
CA LEU A 386 0.30 17.83 6.07
C LEU A 386 1.30 18.86 6.59
N MET A 387 2.26 18.46 7.41
CA MET A 387 3.24 19.35 8.02
C MET A 387 4.33 19.75 7.01
N ASN A 388 5.48 20.23 7.48
CA ASN A 388 6.53 20.78 6.59
C ASN A 388 7.61 19.76 6.20
N ALA A 389 7.56 18.50 6.62
CA ALA A 389 8.57 17.52 6.15
C ALA A 389 8.37 17.20 4.66
N TRP A 390 9.47 17.08 3.90
CA TRP A 390 9.43 16.68 2.50
C TRP A 390 9.12 15.17 2.34
N TYR A 391 8.41 14.81 1.26
CA TYR A 391 8.22 13.43 0.77
C TYR A 391 8.22 13.40 -0.79
N GLY A 392 8.48 12.23 -1.38
CA GLY A 392 8.52 12.03 -2.84
C GLY A 392 7.13 11.97 -3.49
N HIS A 393 7.00 12.37 -4.76
CA HIS A 393 5.68 12.61 -5.38
C HIS A 393 4.80 13.63 -4.63
N GLY A 394 5.44 14.55 -3.89
CA GLY A 394 4.76 15.64 -3.19
C GLY A 394 4.42 16.84 -4.07
N HIS A 395 3.54 17.68 -3.54
CA HIS A 395 3.07 18.92 -4.13
C HIS A 395 3.59 20.13 -3.33
N GLN A 396 3.13 21.34 -3.66
CA GLN A 396 3.40 22.60 -2.95
C GLN A 396 2.36 22.83 -1.83
N ASP A 397 2.16 21.83 -1.01
CA ASP A 397 0.99 21.66 -0.14
C ASP A 397 1.36 21.56 1.34
N ARG A 398 2.58 21.96 1.72
CA ARG A 398 2.99 21.89 3.13
C ARG A 398 2.16 22.83 3.99
N LEU A 399 1.97 22.39 5.22
CA LEU A 399 1.07 22.98 6.18
C LEU A 399 -0.41 22.89 5.77
N SER A 400 -0.80 22.14 4.73
CA SER A 400 -2.19 22.06 4.29
C SER A 400 -3.13 21.41 5.32
N LEU A 401 -4.41 21.79 5.23
CA LEU A 401 -5.51 21.24 5.99
C LEU A 401 -6.32 20.25 5.15
N LEU A 402 -6.53 19.05 5.66
CA LEU A 402 -7.65 18.22 5.23
C LEU A 402 -8.61 18.07 6.40
N PHE A 403 -9.91 18.12 6.14
CA PHE A 403 -10.91 18.17 7.21
C PHE A 403 -12.15 17.34 6.89
N HIS A 404 -12.55 16.53 7.86
CA HIS A 404 -13.76 15.73 7.82
C HIS A 404 -14.64 16.07 9.02
N ALA A 405 -15.93 16.29 8.78
CA ALA A 405 -16.93 16.48 9.83
C ALA A 405 -18.33 16.13 9.31
N ASN A 406 -19.27 15.86 10.23
CA ASN A 406 -20.65 15.47 9.91
C ASN A 406 -20.73 14.26 8.96
N GLY A 407 -19.82 13.30 9.13
CA GLY A 407 -19.82 12.04 8.36
C GLY A 407 -19.39 12.17 6.90
N ARG A 408 -18.73 13.27 6.51
CA ARG A 408 -18.18 13.46 5.16
C ARG A 408 -16.86 14.23 5.17
N LEU A 409 -16.02 13.96 4.17
CA LEU A 409 -14.86 14.79 3.86
C LEU A 409 -15.33 16.16 3.35
N LEU A 410 -14.93 17.24 4.03
CA LEU A 410 -15.30 18.61 3.70
C LEU A 410 -14.21 19.29 2.87
N TYR A 411 -12.96 19.19 3.34
CA TYR A 411 -11.80 19.79 2.70
C TYR A 411 -10.83 18.67 2.31
N PRO A 412 -10.89 18.16 1.07
CA PRO A 412 -9.96 17.15 0.57
C PRO A 412 -8.64 17.79 0.13
N ASP A 413 -7.63 16.95 -0.08
CA ASP A 413 -6.49 17.31 -0.94
C ASP A 413 -6.76 16.83 -2.36
N TYR A 414 -6.89 17.77 -3.30
CA TYR A 414 -7.32 17.47 -4.66
C TYR A 414 -6.14 17.13 -5.58
N ASN A 415 -6.27 16.00 -6.26
CA ASN A 415 -5.39 15.61 -7.34
C ASN A 415 -6.18 15.54 -8.65
N LEU A 416 -6.34 16.69 -9.31
CA LEU A 416 -7.19 16.82 -10.50
C LEU A 416 -6.65 16.01 -11.69
N VAL A 417 -5.34 16.06 -11.92
CA VAL A 417 -4.68 15.33 -13.01
C VAL A 417 -3.47 14.58 -12.47
N GLN A 418 -3.56 13.25 -12.48
CA GLN A 418 -2.43 12.40 -12.16
C GLN A 418 -1.27 12.66 -13.14
N TYR A 419 -0.10 13.03 -12.61
CA TYR A 419 1.07 13.44 -13.40
C TYR A 419 0.78 14.61 -14.34
N GLU A 420 0.10 15.62 -13.82
CA GLU A 420 -0.19 16.86 -14.55
C GLU A 420 1.05 17.43 -15.27
N PRO A 421 0.94 17.73 -16.58
CA PRO A 421 1.97 18.46 -17.29
C PRO A 421 2.27 19.80 -16.58
N PRO A 422 3.55 20.16 -16.36
CA PRO A 422 3.91 21.38 -15.61
C PRO A 422 3.31 22.69 -16.15
N VAL A 423 2.87 22.71 -17.41
CA VAL A 423 2.23 23.86 -18.06
C VAL A 423 0.83 24.17 -17.54
N LEU A 424 0.10 23.19 -16.98
CA LEU A 424 -1.26 23.41 -16.45
C LEU A 424 -1.20 24.08 -15.07
N GLY A 425 -0.24 23.68 -14.23
CA GLY A 425 0.14 24.40 -13.03
C GLY A 425 -0.91 24.42 -11.91
N TRP A 426 -1.74 23.37 -11.80
CA TRP A 426 -2.77 23.25 -10.77
C TRP A 426 -2.41 22.19 -9.73
N THR A 427 -2.40 20.92 -10.12
CA THR A 427 -2.38 19.76 -9.21
C THR A 427 -1.19 19.76 -8.27
N ARG A 428 0.00 20.17 -8.74
CA ARG A 428 1.23 20.20 -7.91
C ARG A 428 1.49 21.55 -7.24
N HIS A 429 0.65 22.54 -7.49
CA HIS A 429 0.85 23.92 -7.08
C HIS A 429 -0.06 24.28 -5.91
N ALA A 430 0.43 25.18 -5.06
CA ALA A 430 -0.22 25.57 -3.81
C ALA A 430 -1.69 26.01 -3.97
N ILE A 431 -2.03 26.60 -5.12
CA ILE A 431 -3.39 27.03 -5.43
C ILE A 431 -4.40 25.87 -5.43
N GLY A 432 -3.97 24.63 -5.69
CA GLY A 432 -4.80 23.43 -5.66
C GLY A 432 -5.05 22.85 -4.26
N HIS A 433 -4.50 23.47 -3.20
CA HIS A 433 -4.49 22.91 -1.84
C HIS A 433 -5.01 23.89 -0.78
N ASN A 434 -5.27 23.36 0.43
CA ASN A 434 -5.90 24.10 1.53
C ASN A 434 -4.87 24.75 2.47
N LEU A 435 -4.21 25.82 2.01
CA LEU A 435 -3.15 26.51 2.76
C LEU A 435 -3.10 28.01 2.47
N VAL A 436 -2.17 28.70 3.13
CA VAL A 436 -1.83 30.08 2.82
C VAL A 436 -0.71 30.11 1.80
N LEU A 437 -0.91 30.87 0.73
CA LEU A 437 0.09 31.16 -0.28
C LEU A 437 0.81 32.47 0.08
N VAL A 438 2.11 32.51 -0.15
CA VAL A 438 2.93 33.72 -0.04
C VAL A 438 3.42 34.12 -1.43
N ASP A 439 3.05 35.31 -1.90
CA ASP A 439 3.32 35.77 -3.27
C ASP A 439 2.88 34.72 -4.32
N ARG A 440 1.71 34.11 -4.09
CA ARG A 440 1.10 33.06 -4.93
C ARG A 440 1.87 31.73 -4.99
N LEU A 441 2.73 31.48 -4.02
CA LEU A 441 3.54 30.26 -3.93
C LEU A 441 3.29 29.54 -2.60
N GLY A 442 3.42 28.22 -2.61
CA GLY A 442 3.39 27.40 -1.41
C GLY A 442 4.72 26.74 -1.10
N PRO A 443 4.90 26.29 0.15
CA PRO A 443 6.09 25.58 0.60
C PRO A 443 6.21 24.17 -0.01
N TRP A 444 7.44 23.74 -0.31
CA TRP A 444 7.74 22.36 -0.77
C TRP A 444 8.17 21.41 0.35
N GLY A 445 8.57 21.96 1.50
CA GLY A 445 9.01 21.22 2.67
C GLY A 445 10.40 21.64 3.11
N GLY A 446 10.67 21.51 4.39
CA GLY A 446 11.89 21.97 5.06
C GLY A 446 11.86 21.63 6.55
N PRO A 447 12.77 22.25 7.34
CA PRO A 447 12.78 22.13 8.79
C PRO A 447 11.45 22.55 9.41
N GLN A 448 11.14 21.93 10.55
CA GLN A 448 9.95 22.23 11.33
C GLN A 448 10.18 22.06 12.83
N THR A 449 9.49 22.89 13.60
CA THR A 449 9.28 22.68 15.03
C THR A 449 7.81 22.34 15.26
N ILE A 450 7.55 21.28 16.01
CA ILE A 450 6.20 20.79 16.28
C ILE A 450 5.91 20.92 17.77
N ARG A 451 4.77 21.51 18.11
CA ARG A 451 4.20 21.57 19.46
C ARG A 451 2.82 20.95 19.41
N HIS A 452 2.47 20.09 20.37
CA HIS A 452 1.14 19.50 20.40
C HIS A 452 0.74 19.11 21.81
N GLU A 453 -0.56 19.10 22.06
CA GLU A 453 -1.17 18.59 23.28
C GLU A 453 -2.57 18.05 22.95
N PHE A 454 -2.81 16.79 23.30
CA PHE A 454 -4.09 16.13 23.02
C PHE A 454 -4.83 15.87 24.33
N THR A 455 -5.77 16.75 24.65
CA THR A 455 -6.67 16.60 25.80
C THR A 455 -8.03 16.05 25.35
N PRO A 456 -8.91 15.58 26.24
CA PRO A 456 -10.27 15.21 25.87
C PRO A 456 -11.14 16.38 25.36
N ALA A 457 -10.82 17.62 25.74
CA ALA A 457 -11.59 18.81 25.36
C ALA A 457 -11.10 19.44 24.05
N VAL A 458 -9.78 19.45 23.85
CA VAL A 458 -9.14 20.06 22.67
C VAL A 458 -7.94 19.23 22.22
N LYS A 459 -7.83 19.03 20.90
CA LYS A 459 -6.62 18.53 20.25
C LYS A 459 -5.88 19.72 19.65
N PHE A 460 -4.72 20.03 20.23
CA PHE A 460 -3.86 21.11 19.79
C PHE A 460 -2.64 20.56 19.05
N ILE A 461 -2.32 21.16 17.90
CA ILE A 461 -1.02 21.05 17.25
C ILE A 461 -0.64 22.40 16.65
N ALA A 462 0.66 22.72 16.67
CA ALA A 462 1.25 23.86 15.99
C ALA A 462 2.54 23.43 15.31
N VAL A 463 2.68 23.78 14.03
CA VAL A 463 3.89 23.54 13.24
C VAL A 463 4.45 24.88 12.82
N THR A 464 5.66 25.17 13.29
CA THR A 464 6.47 26.31 12.82
C THR A 464 7.43 25.81 11.77
N ALA A 465 7.29 26.31 10.54
CA ALA A 465 8.08 25.97 9.38
C ALA A 465 9.10 27.08 9.06
N ASP A 466 10.25 26.66 8.52
CA ASP A 466 11.16 27.54 7.81
C ASP A 466 11.19 27.21 6.30
N PRO A 467 10.35 27.85 5.48
CA PRO A 467 10.37 27.64 4.03
C PRO A 467 11.56 28.28 3.32
N THR A 468 12.52 28.92 4.00
CA THR A 468 13.77 29.39 3.36
C THR A 468 14.80 28.28 3.20
N GLU A 469 14.68 27.23 4.00
CA GLU A 469 15.54 26.04 3.99
C GLU A 469 14.93 24.88 3.19
N GLN A 470 14.22 25.18 2.09
CA GLN A 470 13.53 24.12 1.34
C GLN A 470 14.49 23.02 0.88
N VAL A 471 14.00 21.78 0.94
CA VAL A 471 14.77 20.59 0.54
C VAL A 471 15.01 20.57 -0.98
N ASN A 472 14.10 21.15 -1.77
CA ASN A 472 14.25 21.26 -3.22
C ASN A 472 14.86 22.60 -3.64
N LYS A 473 16.18 22.62 -3.87
CA LYS A 473 16.94 23.82 -4.25
C LYS A 473 16.56 24.41 -5.61
N SER A 474 15.90 23.65 -6.47
CA SER A 474 15.42 24.11 -7.78
C SER A 474 14.12 24.89 -7.69
N MET A 475 13.50 24.95 -6.51
CA MET A 475 12.23 25.62 -6.29
C MET A 475 12.43 26.99 -5.64
N LYS A 476 11.50 27.91 -5.91
CA LYS A 476 11.54 29.26 -5.36
C LYS A 476 11.32 29.21 -3.85
N LYS A 477 12.29 29.72 -3.10
CA LYS A 477 12.21 29.87 -1.65
C LYS A 477 11.13 30.87 -1.27
N LEU A 478 10.51 30.67 -0.11
CA LEU A 478 9.64 31.67 0.50
C LEU A 478 10.40 32.30 1.66
N ASP A 479 10.72 33.58 1.53
CA ASP A 479 11.39 34.37 2.56
C ASP A 479 10.43 34.75 3.69
N VAL A 480 9.88 33.74 4.37
CA VAL A 480 8.96 33.90 5.50
C VAL A 480 9.28 32.91 6.62
N TRP A 481 8.82 33.22 7.82
CA TRP A 481 8.50 32.24 8.86
C TRP A 481 7.00 32.00 8.85
N GLU A 482 6.56 30.76 8.98
CA GLU A 482 5.15 30.42 9.09
C GLU A 482 4.92 29.50 10.28
N THR A 483 3.91 29.80 11.08
CA THR A 483 3.36 28.87 12.06
C THR A 483 1.89 28.65 11.77
N ARG A 484 1.48 27.40 11.52
CA ARG A 484 0.07 27.03 11.44
C ARG A 484 -0.30 26.13 12.60
N SER A 485 -1.44 26.39 13.23
CA SER A 485 -1.90 25.71 14.43
C SER A 485 -3.37 25.33 14.32
N TYR A 486 -3.70 24.12 14.74
CA TYR A 486 -5.06 23.61 14.81
C TYR A 486 -5.48 23.42 16.27
N PHE A 487 -6.66 23.90 16.61
CA PHE A 487 -7.38 23.57 17.84
C PHE A 487 -8.68 22.89 17.45
N LEU A 488 -8.72 21.56 17.56
CA LEU A 488 -9.90 20.77 17.23
C LEU A 488 -10.68 20.43 18.50
N THR A 489 -11.94 20.84 18.54
CA THR A 489 -12.92 20.47 19.56
C THR A 489 -13.97 19.54 18.95
N LYS A 490 -14.98 19.14 19.73
CA LYS A 490 -16.13 18.38 19.21
C LYS A 490 -17.05 19.22 18.32
N ASP A 491 -16.96 20.54 18.42
CA ASP A 491 -17.90 21.46 17.80
C ASP A 491 -17.29 22.19 16.59
N TYR A 492 -15.99 22.49 16.64
CA TYR A 492 -15.31 23.25 15.58
C TYR A 492 -13.82 22.92 15.48
N LEU A 493 -13.24 23.31 14.34
CA LEU A 493 -11.81 23.45 14.14
C LEU A 493 -11.47 24.94 14.08
N LEU A 494 -10.57 25.39 14.96
CA LEU A 494 -9.92 26.69 14.82
C LEU A 494 -8.58 26.48 14.12
N ASP A 495 -8.45 27.10 12.94
CA ASP A 495 -7.23 27.11 12.11
C ASP A 495 -6.57 28.49 12.22
N PHE A 496 -5.40 28.54 12.85
CA PHE A 496 -4.66 29.76 13.11
C PHE A 496 -3.33 29.72 12.37
N PHE A 497 -3.02 30.76 11.61
CA PHE A 497 -1.71 30.93 10.98
C PHE A 497 -1.11 32.29 11.32
N TRP A 498 0.19 32.28 11.59
CA TRP A 498 1.01 33.47 11.78
C TRP A 498 2.18 33.42 10.81
N ILE A 499 2.32 34.45 9.98
CA ILE A 499 3.32 34.51 8.92
C ILE A 499 4.09 35.82 9.05
N GLN A 500 5.42 35.74 8.99
CA GLN A 500 6.30 36.88 9.07
C GLN A 500 7.28 36.90 7.90
N SER A 501 7.35 37.99 7.16
CA SER A 501 8.37 38.19 6.13
C SER A 501 9.76 38.28 6.76
N LYS A 502 10.75 37.58 6.18
CA LYS A 502 12.17 37.71 6.57
C LYS A 502 12.90 38.84 5.86
N ILE A 503 12.23 39.50 4.92
CA ILE A 503 12.75 40.59 4.12
C ILE A 503 11.84 41.80 4.24
N ASP A 504 12.43 42.99 4.11
CA ASP A 504 11.71 44.26 4.08
C ASP A 504 11.07 44.46 2.70
N LYS A 505 9.93 43.81 2.51
CA LYS A 505 9.14 43.82 1.28
C LYS A 505 7.68 43.57 1.63
N GLU A 506 6.77 44.33 1.03
CA GLU A 506 5.34 44.02 1.05
C GLU A 506 5.07 42.65 0.40
N ARG A 507 4.23 41.83 1.03
CA ARG A 507 3.93 40.44 0.62
C ARG A 507 2.44 40.25 0.40
N GLU A 508 2.10 39.44 -0.59
CA GLU A 508 0.73 38.96 -0.79
C GLU A 508 0.53 37.68 0.05
N PHE A 509 -0.54 37.63 0.84
CA PHE A 509 -0.97 36.42 1.57
C PHE A 509 -2.37 36.03 1.12
N THR A 510 -2.51 34.85 0.52
CA THR A 510 -3.78 34.36 -0.03
C THR A 510 -4.13 33.03 0.63
N TRP A 511 -5.23 33.00 1.40
CA TRP A 511 -5.72 31.76 2.01
C TRP A 511 -6.71 31.07 1.07
N VAL A 512 -6.44 29.80 0.75
CA VAL A 512 -7.24 29.01 -0.18
C VAL A 512 -7.82 27.82 0.56
N LEU A 513 -9.09 27.53 0.28
CA LEU A 513 -9.82 26.40 0.84
C LEU A 513 -10.73 25.80 -0.23
N HIS A 514 -10.50 24.52 -0.53
CA HIS A 514 -11.27 23.74 -1.49
C HIS A 514 -12.27 22.87 -0.75
N GLY A 515 -13.55 23.11 -1.00
CA GLY A 515 -14.65 22.38 -0.36
C GLY A 515 -15.33 21.41 -1.31
N ILE A 516 -15.83 20.30 -0.77
CA ILE A 516 -16.86 19.47 -1.41
C ILE A 516 -18.23 19.95 -0.93
N GLY A 517 -19.04 20.47 -1.85
CA GLY A 517 -20.42 20.86 -1.56
C GLY A 517 -20.94 21.96 -2.47
N GLN A 518 -22.18 22.37 -2.24
CA GLN A 518 -22.78 23.53 -2.87
C GLN A 518 -22.67 24.72 -1.92
N LEU A 519 -22.11 25.83 -2.41
CA LEU A 519 -22.17 27.08 -1.68
C LEU A 519 -23.62 27.58 -1.71
N SER A 520 -24.23 27.71 -0.52
CA SER A 520 -25.48 28.42 -0.34
C SER A 520 -25.12 29.83 0.10
N SER A 521 -25.21 30.81 -0.78
CA SER A 521 -25.08 32.23 -0.44
C SER A 521 -26.40 32.79 0.12
N ILE A 522 -27.11 32.01 0.94
CA ILE A 522 -28.27 32.52 1.68
C ILE A 522 -27.73 33.05 3.00
N ASP A 523 -27.18 34.26 2.92
CA ASP A 523 -27.07 35.21 4.03
C ASP A 523 -27.23 36.62 3.44
#